data_AF-A0A820FZB2-F1
#
_entry.id   AF-A0A820FZB2-F1
#
_cell.length_a   1.000
_cell.length_b   1.000
_cell.length_c   1.000
_cell.angle_alpha   90.00
_cell.angle_beta   90.00
_cell.angle_gamma   90.00
#
_symmetry.space_group_name_H-M   'P 1'
#
loop_
_entity.id
_entity.type
_entity.pdbx_description
1 polymer ?
#
loop_
_entity_poly.entity_id
_entity_poly.type
_entity_poly.pdbx_seq_one_letter_code
_entity_poly.pdbx_strand_id
1 'polypeptide(L)'
;IQPQTLTKSFSTPSLNFYKKLINDHSDELECPCSLISSPYDEYIQIQPIFHQICSSELISNEWRLNVTASLISNLSAYNQRDYRLFLSTHLQFLTGLCQLSMQTVNQSIQQSLSSLMITKQLLSEENFNLHINSMINEAKSNAPSTFIRLLSLLQATNHGNAIVSAYGTNYQYKASVYDLFQTTLYTQAIISDDNCSCQLNSTCIINASFIEMNSTQSITINGLKMGCTPSGSLLASTLECFYDQSCINLIQTMAGYNTNITPIPLNINNSRFLMNMTVMNLINDLFVEKWSAILNYSSYFYKCSPMICSYTYIQQLDSFYTLTYLLGLYGGLTIVLKWISPKIVYFINKIYQRRKKTTNSIKPISTIESETIEIMDTNNINNSPASSQSLQTVSSHSKSLFSVSSHYWIFGLIGFILVAIGILIPFIYVLQERRNHSTSTGTISFNDFHHS
;
A
#
# COMPACT_ATOMS: atom_id res chain seq x y z
N ILE A 1 -28.94 -28.70 -12.46
CA ILE A 1 -28.19 -27.98 -13.52
C ILE A 1 -27.23 -27.04 -12.80
N GLN A 2 -25.96 -26.97 -13.24
CA GLN A 2 -24.98 -26.06 -12.64
C GLN A 2 -25.28 -24.61 -13.06
N PRO A 3 -25.08 -23.63 -12.16
CA PRO A 3 -25.20 -22.21 -12.50
C PRO A 3 -24.31 -21.90 -13.72
N GLN A 4 -24.87 -21.19 -14.70
CA GLN A 4 -24.14 -20.76 -15.89
C GLN A 4 -23.66 -19.32 -15.68
N THR A 5 -22.36 -19.10 -15.90
CA THR A 5 -21.77 -17.77 -15.97
C THR A 5 -22.09 -17.18 -17.35
N LEU A 6 -22.76 -16.03 -17.37
CA LEU A 6 -23.05 -15.28 -18.58
C LEU A 6 -22.20 -14.02 -18.64
N THR A 7 -21.82 -13.61 -19.85
CA THR A 7 -21.03 -12.40 -20.08
C THR A 7 -21.89 -11.37 -20.81
N LYS A 8 -22.03 -10.18 -20.23
CA LYS A 8 -22.64 -9.03 -20.91
C LYS A 8 -21.55 -8.12 -21.44
N SER A 9 -21.60 -7.79 -22.73
CA SER A 9 -20.58 -7.01 -23.41
C SER A 9 -21.13 -5.71 -24.00
N PHE A 10 -20.30 -4.67 -24.00
CA PHE A 10 -20.60 -3.34 -24.53
C PHE A 10 -19.48 -2.89 -25.46
N SER A 11 -19.79 -2.60 -26.72
CA SER A 11 -18.82 -2.10 -27.69
C SER A 11 -18.56 -0.60 -27.47
N THR A 12 -17.29 -0.20 -27.52
CA THR A 12 -16.81 1.19 -27.54
C THR A 12 -17.53 2.10 -26.52
N PRO A 13 -17.40 1.82 -25.22
CA PRO A 13 -18.09 2.60 -24.19
C PRO A 13 -17.55 4.04 -24.14
N SER A 14 -18.45 5.00 -23.92
CA SER A 14 -18.03 6.37 -23.59
C SER A 14 -17.48 6.44 -22.17
N LEU A 15 -16.65 7.44 -21.86
CA LEU A 15 -16.09 7.64 -20.51
C LEU A 15 -17.19 7.71 -19.45
N ASN A 16 -18.26 8.47 -19.70
CA ASN A 16 -19.39 8.59 -18.76
C ASN A 16 -20.11 7.26 -18.56
N PHE A 17 -20.24 6.45 -19.62
CA PHE A 17 -20.85 5.14 -19.51
C PHE A 17 -19.96 4.15 -18.75
N TYR A 18 -18.65 4.16 -19.01
CA TYR A 18 -17.68 3.40 -18.23
C TYR A 18 -17.71 3.78 -16.75
N LYS A 19 -17.72 5.07 -16.41
CA LYS A 19 -17.81 5.56 -15.03
C LYS A 19 -19.06 5.06 -14.32
N LYS A 20 -20.17 4.88 -15.04
CA LYS A 20 -21.37 4.24 -14.49
C LYS A 20 -21.17 2.74 -14.28
N LEU A 21 -20.64 2.04 -15.27
CA LEU A 21 -20.42 0.59 -15.21
C LEU A 21 -19.46 0.17 -14.09
N ILE A 22 -18.36 0.89 -13.90
CA ILE A 22 -17.37 0.57 -12.86
C ILE A 22 -17.95 0.77 -11.45
N ASN A 23 -18.87 1.73 -11.27
CA ASN A 23 -19.56 1.93 -10.00
C ASN A 23 -20.55 0.79 -9.70
N ASP A 24 -21.19 0.23 -10.71
CA ASP A 24 -22.20 -0.82 -10.56
C ASP A 24 -21.58 -2.23 -10.48
N HIS A 25 -20.42 -2.45 -11.12
CA HIS A 25 -19.84 -3.77 -11.38
C HIS A 25 -18.31 -3.84 -11.21
N SER A 26 -17.71 -3.00 -10.35
CA SER A 26 -16.26 -2.80 -10.17
C SER A 26 -15.40 -4.06 -10.32
N ASP A 27 -15.70 -5.12 -9.55
CA ASP A 27 -14.82 -6.28 -9.42
C ASP A 27 -14.92 -7.28 -10.59
N GLU A 28 -15.97 -7.16 -11.42
CA GLU A 28 -16.27 -8.09 -12.52
C GLU A 28 -16.11 -7.43 -13.89
N LEU A 29 -15.87 -6.11 -13.94
CA LEU A 29 -15.80 -5.34 -15.17
C LEU A 29 -14.41 -5.43 -15.81
N GLU A 30 -14.33 -6.05 -16.98
CA GLU A 30 -13.12 -6.12 -17.79
C GLU A 30 -13.24 -5.24 -19.03
N CYS A 31 -12.28 -4.34 -19.20
CA CYS A 31 -12.19 -3.40 -20.31
C CYS A 31 -10.78 -3.45 -20.93
N PRO A 32 -10.49 -4.35 -21.88
CA PRO A 32 -9.18 -4.40 -22.54
C PRO A 32 -8.86 -3.08 -23.27
N CYS A 33 -7.64 -2.58 -23.06
CA CYS A 33 -7.12 -1.44 -23.83
C CYS A 33 -6.73 -1.86 -25.24
N SER A 34 -7.04 -1.04 -26.24
CA SER A 34 -6.54 -1.23 -27.59
C SER A 34 -5.07 -0.85 -27.72
N LEU A 35 -4.64 0.19 -26.98
CA LEU A 35 -3.24 0.55 -26.81
C LEU A 35 -2.78 0.18 -25.39
N ILE A 36 -1.92 -0.83 -25.30
CA ILE A 36 -1.46 -1.38 -24.01
C ILE A 36 -0.31 -0.62 -23.37
N SER A 37 0.29 0.32 -24.10
CA SER A 37 1.49 1.04 -23.68
C SER A 37 1.45 2.49 -24.15
N SER A 38 1.66 3.42 -23.24
CA SER A 38 1.72 4.85 -23.56
C SER A 38 2.66 5.58 -22.60
N PRO A 39 3.43 6.57 -23.10
CA PRO A 39 4.20 7.46 -22.24
C PRO A 39 3.33 8.16 -21.19
N TYR A 40 3.90 8.44 -20.01
CA TYR A 40 3.19 9.13 -18.94
C TYR A 40 2.90 10.61 -19.27
N ASP A 41 3.76 11.28 -20.06
CA ASP A 41 3.59 12.69 -20.46
C ASP A 41 2.30 12.97 -21.25
N GLU A 42 1.65 11.96 -21.81
CA GLU A 42 0.38 12.06 -22.54
C GLU A 42 -0.82 12.44 -21.64
N TYR A 43 -0.73 12.19 -20.34
CA TYR A 43 -1.83 12.42 -19.39
C TYR A 43 -1.37 12.94 -18.01
N ILE A 44 -0.08 13.20 -17.83
CA ILE A 44 0.48 13.71 -16.58
C ILE A 44 1.39 14.90 -16.86
N GLN A 45 1.24 15.93 -16.03
CA GLN A 45 2.18 17.03 -15.96
C GLN A 45 2.70 17.17 -14.54
N ILE A 46 4.02 17.25 -14.37
CA ILE A 46 4.67 17.47 -13.07
C ILE A 46 5.38 18.81 -13.09
N GLN A 47 5.10 19.65 -12.10
CA GLN A 47 5.73 20.95 -11.88
C GLN A 47 6.31 21.01 -10.45
N PRO A 48 7.65 20.97 -10.31
CA PRO A 48 8.28 21.13 -9.01
C PRO A 48 8.32 22.60 -8.60
N ILE A 49 8.10 22.86 -7.32
CA ILE A 49 8.31 24.16 -6.68
C ILE A 49 9.56 24.03 -5.82
N PHE A 50 10.55 24.89 -6.05
CA PHE A 50 11.81 24.89 -5.31
C PHE A 50 11.82 25.95 -4.20
N HIS A 51 12.69 25.75 -3.21
CA HIS A 51 12.88 26.64 -2.09
C HIS A 51 13.26 28.04 -2.57
N GLN A 52 12.70 29.07 -1.93
CA GLN A 52 12.85 30.46 -2.35
C GLN A 52 14.30 30.92 -2.52
N ILE A 53 15.24 30.34 -1.75
CA ILE A 53 16.67 30.63 -1.90
C ILE A 53 17.16 30.42 -3.33
N CYS A 54 16.64 29.44 -4.07
CA CYS A 54 17.09 29.11 -5.42
C CYS A 54 16.65 30.12 -6.49
N SER A 55 15.76 31.05 -6.15
CA SER A 55 15.34 32.17 -7.00
C SER A 55 15.55 33.54 -6.33
N SER A 56 16.20 33.57 -5.16
CA SER A 56 16.41 34.79 -4.38
C SER A 56 17.57 35.62 -4.92
N GLU A 57 17.46 36.94 -4.79
CA GLU A 57 18.55 37.90 -5.03
C GLU A 57 19.79 37.61 -4.16
N LEU A 58 19.60 36.96 -3.00
CA LEU A 58 20.67 36.59 -2.06
C LEU A 58 21.69 35.60 -2.62
N ILE A 59 21.42 34.94 -3.74
CA ILE A 59 22.39 34.10 -4.47
C ILE A 59 22.63 34.60 -5.90
N SER A 60 22.14 35.79 -6.23
CA SER A 60 22.35 36.38 -7.54
C SER A 60 23.83 36.69 -7.79
N ASN A 61 24.21 36.75 -9.07
CA ASN A 61 25.56 37.15 -9.45
C ASN A 61 25.86 38.59 -9.01
N GLU A 62 24.87 39.50 -9.09
CA GLU A 62 25.01 40.89 -8.66
C GLU A 62 25.32 40.99 -7.17
N TRP A 63 24.47 40.37 -6.33
CA TRP A 63 24.71 40.33 -4.89
C TRP A 63 26.07 39.75 -4.54
N ARG A 64 26.42 38.60 -5.13
CA ARG A 64 27.70 37.93 -4.88
C ARG A 64 28.88 38.82 -5.26
N LEU A 65 28.88 39.46 -6.43
CA LEU A 65 29.96 40.38 -6.84
C LEU A 65 30.07 41.56 -5.88
N ASN A 66 28.94 42.09 -5.44
CA ASN A 66 28.86 43.24 -4.56
C ASN A 66 29.42 42.96 -3.15
N VAL A 67 29.02 41.85 -2.52
CA VAL A 67 29.50 41.48 -1.18
C VAL A 67 30.90 40.87 -1.17
N THR A 68 31.56 40.79 -2.33
CA THR A 68 32.92 40.25 -2.46
C THR A 68 33.91 41.25 -3.06
N ALA A 69 33.44 42.40 -3.53
CA ALA A 69 34.27 43.43 -4.15
C ALA A 69 35.41 43.90 -3.23
N SER A 70 35.18 44.02 -1.92
CA SER A 70 36.20 44.46 -0.95
C SER A 70 37.33 43.44 -0.76
N LEU A 71 37.03 42.13 -0.88
CA LEU A 71 38.00 41.04 -0.70
C LEU A 71 39.08 41.05 -1.79
N ILE A 72 38.70 41.41 -3.02
CA ILE A 72 39.58 41.33 -4.19
C ILE A 72 40.80 42.24 -4.05
N SER A 73 40.70 43.34 -3.29
CA SER A 73 41.79 44.29 -3.14
C SER A 73 42.92 43.86 -2.19
N ASN A 74 42.70 42.98 -1.21
CA ASN A 74 43.75 42.61 -0.24
C ASN A 74 43.45 41.30 0.54
N LEU A 75 43.61 40.14 -0.09
CA LEU A 75 43.37 38.83 0.57
C LEU A 75 44.29 38.61 1.79
N SER A 76 45.51 39.13 1.78
CA SER A 76 46.49 38.96 2.87
C SER A 76 46.20 39.85 4.09
N ALA A 77 45.32 40.83 3.99
CA ALA A 77 44.90 41.66 5.12
C ALA A 77 43.90 40.96 6.04
N TYR A 78 43.27 39.87 5.60
CA TYR A 78 42.25 39.17 6.37
C TYR A 78 42.83 37.97 7.11
N ASN A 79 42.38 37.79 8.35
CA ASN A 79 42.65 36.58 9.11
C ASN A 79 42.06 35.38 8.33
N GLN A 80 42.77 34.25 8.30
CA GLN A 80 42.27 33.00 7.67
C GLN A 80 40.90 32.54 8.21
N ARG A 81 40.53 33.01 9.40
CA ARG A 81 39.27 32.72 10.09
C ARG A 81 38.20 33.79 9.92
N ASP A 82 38.45 34.78 9.08
CA ASP A 82 37.44 35.77 8.74
C ASP A 82 36.43 35.20 7.75
N TYR A 83 35.14 35.27 8.09
CA TYR A 83 34.08 34.73 7.25
C TYR A 83 33.99 35.39 5.87
N ARG A 84 34.51 36.61 5.68
CA ARG A 84 34.54 37.26 4.36
C ARG A 84 35.22 36.35 3.33
N LEU A 85 36.27 35.61 3.71
CA LEU A 85 36.95 34.67 2.81
C LEU A 85 36.04 33.52 2.33
N PHE A 86 35.06 33.12 3.14
CA PHE A 86 34.12 32.05 2.82
C PHE A 86 32.85 32.56 2.13
N LEU A 87 32.47 33.83 2.34
CA LEU A 87 31.20 34.37 1.86
C LEU A 87 31.01 34.17 0.34
N SER A 88 32.01 34.53 -0.47
CA SER A 88 31.95 34.35 -1.92
C SER A 88 31.70 32.90 -2.33
N THR A 89 32.44 31.97 -1.71
CA THR A 89 32.37 30.55 -2.06
C THR A 89 31.12 29.88 -1.52
N HIS A 90 30.64 30.29 -0.35
CA HIS A 90 29.35 29.86 0.18
C HIS A 90 28.22 30.24 -0.78
N LEU A 91 28.17 31.50 -1.23
CA LEU A 91 27.14 31.95 -2.17
C LEU A 91 27.25 31.26 -3.53
N GLN A 92 28.47 31.11 -4.07
CA GLN A 92 28.70 30.39 -5.32
C GLN A 92 28.30 28.91 -5.21
N PHE A 93 28.66 28.26 -4.12
CA PHE A 93 28.34 26.86 -3.89
C PHE A 93 26.83 26.66 -3.69
N LEU A 94 26.17 27.54 -2.93
CA LEU A 94 24.70 27.52 -2.78
C LEU A 94 23.99 27.71 -4.12
N THR A 95 24.48 28.61 -4.97
CA THR A 95 23.98 28.81 -6.34
C THR A 95 24.10 27.51 -7.15
N GLY A 96 25.28 26.90 -7.13
CA GLY A 96 25.53 25.64 -7.85
C GLY A 96 24.67 24.49 -7.33
N LEU A 97 24.48 24.39 -6.02
CA LEU A 97 23.61 23.40 -5.39
C LEU A 97 22.16 23.56 -5.86
N CYS A 98 21.63 24.79 -5.89
CA CYS A 98 20.31 25.08 -6.42
C CYS A 98 20.18 24.70 -7.90
N GLN A 99 21.12 25.13 -8.74
CA GLN A 99 21.10 24.83 -10.17
C GLN A 99 21.13 23.32 -10.45
N LEU A 100 22.05 22.60 -9.81
CA LEU A 100 22.18 21.16 -10.00
C LEU A 100 20.97 20.42 -9.42
N SER A 101 20.40 20.88 -8.31
CA SER A 101 19.17 20.30 -7.75
C SER A 101 18.00 20.44 -8.73
N MET A 102 17.80 21.65 -9.27
CA MET A 102 16.77 21.90 -10.29
C MET A 102 16.96 21.05 -11.54
N GLN A 103 18.19 20.94 -12.03
CA GLN A 103 18.53 20.09 -13.17
C GLN A 103 18.26 18.61 -12.88
N THR A 104 18.67 18.11 -11.71
CA THR A 104 18.49 16.71 -11.30
C THR A 104 17.00 16.36 -11.19
N VAL A 105 16.21 17.23 -10.56
CA VAL A 105 14.75 17.06 -10.44
C VAL A 105 14.09 17.07 -11.80
N ASN A 106 14.41 18.04 -12.66
CA ASN A 106 13.84 18.13 -14.00
C ASN A 106 14.22 16.92 -14.86
N GLN A 107 15.47 16.46 -14.80
CA GLN A 107 15.90 15.25 -15.50
C GLN A 107 15.15 14.01 -15.00
N SER A 108 14.98 13.86 -13.68
CA SER A 108 14.21 12.76 -13.11
C SER A 108 12.75 12.80 -13.56
N ILE A 109 12.13 13.98 -13.58
CA ILE A 109 10.76 14.16 -14.09
C ILE A 109 10.68 13.77 -15.57
N GLN A 110 11.58 14.28 -16.40
CA GLN A 110 11.59 13.98 -17.83
C GLN A 110 11.79 12.49 -18.10
N GLN A 111 12.71 11.83 -17.38
CA GLN A 111 12.92 10.39 -17.47
C GLN A 111 11.66 9.62 -17.08
N SER A 112 11.04 9.95 -15.94
CA SER A 112 9.81 9.32 -15.48
C SER A 112 8.65 9.53 -16.46
N LEU A 113 8.45 10.75 -16.96
CA LEU A 113 7.37 11.07 -17.88
C LEU A 113 7.54 10.43 -19.28
N SER A 114 8.79 10.27 -19.73
CA SER A 114 9.11 9.56 -20.97
C SER A 114 8.98 8.03 -20.87
N SER A 115 8.87 7.49 -19.65
CA SER A 115 8.70 6.06 -19.44
C SER A 115 7.28 5.60 -19.79
N LEU A 116 7.14 4.32 -20.11
CA LEU A 116 5.88 3.75 -20.59
C LEU A 116 5.05 3.20 -19.44
N MET A 117 3.79 3.61 -19.35
CA MET A 117 2.78 2.93 -18.55
C MET A 117 2.23 1.75 -19.34
N ILE A 118 2.26 0.55 -18.77
CA ILE A 118 1.80 -0.68 -19.42
C ILE A 118 0.52 -1.16 -18.74
N THR A 119 -0.60 -1.08 -19.45
CA THR A 119 -1.92 -1.51 -18.96
C THR A 119 -2.65 -2.32 -20.00
N LYS A 120 -2.88 -3.61 -19.71
CA LYS A 120 -3.67 -4.49 -20.59
C LYS A 120 -5.17 -4.23 -20.48
N GLN A 121 -5.61 -3.88 -19.28
CA GLN A 121 -6.99 -3.50 -18.96
C GLN A 121 -7.01 -2.04 -18.50
N LEU A 122 -8.11 -1.36 -18.80
CA LEU A 122 -8.36 0.01 -18.35
C LEU A 122 -8.41 0.04 -16.82
N LEU A 123 -7.52 0.82 -16.20
CA LEU A 123 -7.54 1.03 -14.76
C LEU A 123 -8.71 1.94 -14.36
N SER A 124 -9.31 1.67 -13.20
CA SER A 124 -10.20 2.65 -12.55
C SER A 124 -9.45 3.95 -12.26
N GLU A 125 -10.18 5.06 -12.11
CA GLU A 125 -9.57 6.36 -11.83
C GLU A 125 -8.75 6.35 -10.53
N GLU A 126 -9.20 5.60 -9.52
CA GLU A 126 -8.46 5.37 -8.28
C GLU A 126 -7.15 4.59 -8.53
N ASN A 127 -7.22 3.45 -9.22
CA ASN A 127 -6.04 2.63 -9.50
C ASN A 127 -5.04 3.36 -10.40
N PHE A 128 -5.52 4.14 -11.36
CA PHE A 128 -4.70 5.05 -12.15
C PHE A 128 -3.97 6.04 -11.25
N ASN A 129 -4.68 6.77 -10.38
CA ASN A 129 -4.08 7.75 -9.48
C ASN A 129 -3.05 7.10 -8.53
N LEU A 130 -3.34 5.92 -7.99
CA LEU A 130 -2.40 5.17 -7.15
C LEU A 130 -1.13 4.77 -7.92
N HIS A 131 -1.29 4.28 -9.15
CA HIS A 131 -0.16 3.92 -10.00
C HIS A 131 0.73 5.12 -10.31
N ILE A 132 0.14 6.26 -10.68
CA ILE A 132 0.90 7.48 -10.98
C ILE A 132 1.59 8.01 -9.73
N ASN A 133 0.91 8.04 -8.59
CA ASN A 133 1.51 8.48 -7.33
C ASN A 133 2.68 7.59 -6.92
N SER A 134 2.61 6.28 -7.18
CA SER A 134 3.74 5.38 -6.96
C SER A 134 4.96 5.76 -7.82
N MET A 135 4.76 5.99 -9.11
CA MET A 135 5.82 6.44 -10.03
C MET A 135 6.42 7.77 -9.59
N ILE A 136 5.59 8.75 -9.20
CA ILE A 136 6.06 10.05 -8.71
C ILE A 136 6.88 9.87 -7.41
N ASN A 137 6.44 9.00 -6.50
CA ASN A 137 7.16 8.74 -5.25
C ASN A 137 8.52 8.06 -5.50
N GLU A 138 8.60 7.18 -6.49
CA GLU A 138 9.87 6.61 -6.93
C GLU A 138 10.81 7.68 -7.50
N ALA A 139 10.29 8.58 -8.35
CA ALA A 139 11.07 9.70 -8.89
C ALA A 139 11.61 10.62 -7.76
N LYS A 140 10.76 10.94 -6.78
CA LYS A 140 11.13 11.73 -5.58
C LYS A 140 12.25 11.06 -4.78
N SER A 141 12.23 9.73 -4.63
CA SER A 141 13.22 9.00 -3.85
C SER A 141 14.55 8.82 -4.60
N ASN A 142 14.49 8.63 -5.91
CA ASN A 142 15.68 8.32 -6.70
C ASN A 142 16.53 9.55 -7.02
N ALA A 143 15.90 10.71 -7.28
CA ALA A 143 16.61 11.92 -7.68
C ALA A 143 17.67 12.37 -6.65
N PRO A 144 17.37 12.48 -5.32
CA PRO A 144 18.36 12.92 -4.34
C PRO A 144 19.50 11.93 -4.15
N SER A 145 19.22 10.62 -4.22
CA SER A 145 20.21 9.57 -3.94
C SER A 145 21.45 9.66 -4.86
N THR A 146 21.22 9.94 -6.15
CA THR A 146 22.30 10.07 -7.14
C THR A 146 23.12 11.33 -6.88
N PHE A 147 22.45 12.45 -6.58
CA PHE A 147 23.09 13.72 -6.29
C PHE A 147 23.98 13.64 -5.04
N ILE A 148 23.42 13.16 -3.92
CA ILE A 148 24.12 13.04 -2.64
C ILE A 148 25.32 12.10 -2.73
N ARG A 149 25.20 10.99 -3.47
CA ARG A 149 26.32 10.08 -3.69
C ARG A 149 27.47 10.76 -4.42
N LEU A 150 27.18 11.54 -5.47
CA LEU A 150 28.22 12.26 -6.21
C LEU A 150 28.88 13.35 -5.36
N LEU A 151 28.08 14.11 -4.60
CA LEU A 151 28.60 15.12 -3.67
C LEU A 151 29.52 14.49 -2.61
N SER A 152 29.10 13.37 -2.02
CA SER A 152 29.88 12.64 -1.02
C SER A 152 31.19 12.11 -1.60
N LEU A 153 31.16 11.57 -2.82
CA LEU A 153 32.35 11.13 -3.54
C LEU A 153 33.35 12.28 -3.73
N LEU A 154 32.87 13.44 -4.21
CA LEU A 154 33.73 14.61 -4.40
C LEU A 154 34.39 15.08 -3.09
N GLN A 155 33.63 15.10 -1.99
CA GLN A 155 34.18 15.47 -0.68
C GLN A 155 35.23 14.45 -0.20
N ALA A 156 34.94 13.16 -0.32
CA ALA A 156 35.87 12.09 0.07
C ALA A 156 37.14 12.11 -0.78
N THR A 157 37.03 12.33 -2.10
CA THR A 157 38.18 12.45 -3.01
C THR A 157 39.02 13.68 -2.67
N ASN A 158 38.41 14.83 -2.42
CA ASN A 158 39.14 16.06 -2.08
C ASN A 158 39.89 15.90 -0.74
N HIS A 159 39.23 15.33 0.26
CA HIS A 159 39.83 15.10 1.58
C HIS A 159 40.94 14.05 1.55
N GLY A 160 40.68 12.89 0.93
CA GLY A 160 41.62 11.77 0.87
C GLY A 160 42.90 12.07 0.08
N ASN A 161 42.85 13.01 -0.88
CA ASN A 161 44.00 13.46 -1.65
C ASN A 161 44.66 14.73 -1.11
N ALA A 162 44.22 15.25 0.04
CA ALA A 162 44.73 16.48 0.64
C ALA A 162 44.78 17.67 -0.33
N ILE A 163 43.77 17.79 -1.21
CA ILE A 163 43.72 18.87 -2.20
C ILE A 163 43.56 20.20 -1.47
N VAL A 164 44.54 21.09 -1.62
CA VAL A 164 44.53 22.42 -1.01
C VAL A 164 43.35 23.22 -1.57
N SER A 165 42.45 23.66 -0.68
CA SER A 165 41.35 24.55 -1.04
C SER A 165 41.89 25.91 -1.50
N ALA A 166 41.10 26.64 -2.30
CA ALA A 166 41.51 27.93 -2.85
C ALA A 166 41.97 28.96 -1.80
N TYR A 167 41.46 28.87 -0.57
CA TYR A 167 41.79 29.76 0.54
C TYR A 167 42.73 29.13 1.58
N GLY A 168 43.22 27.90 1.34
CA GLY A 168 44.12 27.21 2.25
C GLY A 168 43.48 26.81 3.60
N THR A 169 42.16 26.66 3.65
CA THR A 169 41.40 26.46 4.90
C THR A 169 41.41 25.03 5.43
N ASN A 170 41.77 24.06 4.56
CA ASN A 170 41.97 22.65 4.91
C ASN A 170 43.46 22.30 5.03
N TYR A 171 44.25 22.75 4.06
CA TYR A 171 45.69 22.57 4.00
C TYR A 171 46.32 23.87 3.53
N GLN A 172 47.49 24.20 4.04
CA GLN A 172 48.30 25.32 3.60
C GLN A 172 49.64 24.83 3.08
N TYR A 173 50.20 25.52 2.09
CA TYR A 173 51.57 25.27 1.66
C TYR A 173 52.53 25.83 2.70
N LYS A 174 53.48 25.00 3.12
CA LYS A 174 54.57 25.41 4.00
C LYS A 174 55.83 25.56 3.15
N ALA A 175 56.31 26.79 3.04
CA ALA A 175 57.61 27.10 2.47
C ALA A 175 58.55 27.52 3.59
N SER A 176 59.64 26.78 3.79
CA SER A 176 60.80 27.28 4.55
C SER A 176 61.56 28.29 3.70
N VAL A 177 62.26 29.22 4.34
CA VAL A 177 63.19 30.15 3.65
C VAL A 177 64.28 29.36 2.88
N TYR A 178 64.62 28.16 3.36
CA TYR A 178 65.51 27.22 2.68
C TYR A 178 64.85 26.47 1.51
N ASP A 179 63.52 26.43 1.43
CA ASP A 179 62.74 25.73 0.40
C ASP A 179 62.53 26.59 -0.86
N LEU A 180 62.87 27.89 -0.84
CA LEU A 180 62.85 28.74 -2.03
C LEU A 180 63.81 28.25 -3.14
N PHE A 181 64.75 27.36 -2.78
CA PHE A 181 65.68 26.69 -3.70
C PHE A 181 65.31 25.21 -3.95
N GLN A 182 64.24 24.69 -3.35
CA GLN A 182 63.74 23.34 -3.59
C GLN A 182 62.53 23.35 -4.54
N THR A 183 62.40 22.31 -5.36
CA THR A 183 61.30 22.15 -6.33
C THR A 183 60.03 21.57 -5.72
N THR A 184 60.02 21.27 -4.41
CA THR A 184 58.90 20.60 -3.72
C THR A 184 58.34 21.47 -2.60
N LEU A 185 57.04 21.76 -2.67
CA LEU A 185 56.28 22.43 -1.61
C LEU A 185 55.50 21.38 -0.81
N TYR A 186 55.65 21.41 0.51
CA TYR A 186 54.89 20.53 1.40
C TYR A 186 53.57 21.18 1.81
N THR A 187 52.53 20.36 1.97
CA THR A 187 51.27 20.81 2.55
C THR A 187 51.23 20.47 4.03
N GLN A 188 50.62 21.37 4.81
CA GLN A 188 50.35 21.17 6.23
C GLN A 188 48.85 21.35 6.47
N ALA A 189 48.23 20.43 7.20
CA ALA A 189 46.82 20.53 7.53
C ALA A 189 46.54 21.66 8.53
N ILE A 190 45.39 22.32 8.36
CA ILE A 190 44.89 23.30 9.32
C ILE A 190 44.29 22.59 10.54
N ILE A 191 44.55 23.14 11.72
CA ILE A 191 44.02 22.67 12.99
C ILE A 191 43.18 23.80 13.59
N SER A 192 41.94 23.47 13.95
CA SER A 192 40.95 24.38 14.56
C SER A 192 41.18 24.54 16.07
N ASP A 193 40.52 25.51 16.72
CA ASP A 193 40.73 25.81 18.16
C ASP A 193 40.34 24.67 19.11
N ASP A 194 39.40 23.84 18.68
CA ASP A 194 38.98 22.62 19.37
C ASP A 194 39.94 21.44 19.15
N ASN A 195 41.14 21.72 18.62
CA ASN A 195 42.14 20.74 18.21
C ASN A 195 41.66 19.79 17.11
N CYS A 196 40.62 20.17 16.35
CA CYS A 196 40.14 19.41 15.21
C CYS A 196 41.06 19.62 13.99
N SER A 197 41.71 18.54 13.54
CA SER A 197 42.63 18.54 12.40
C SER A 197 41.91 18.21 11.10
N CYS A 198 42.04 19.07 10.10
CA CYS A 198 41.47 18.88 8.77
C CYS A 198 42.05 17.71 7.99
N GLN A 199 43.17 17.14 8.44
CA GLN A 199 43.73 15.90 7.91
C GLN A 199 43.02 14.66 8.45
N LEU A 200 42.62 14.70 9.73
CA LEU A 200 41.99 13.56 10.39
C LEU A 200 40.47 13.59 10.22
N ASN A 201 39.89 14.78 10.11
CA ASN A 201 38.46 14.95 10.00
C ASN A 201 38.11 16.12 9.06
N SER A 202 37.35 15.83 8.01
CA SER A 202 36.84 16.86 7.09
C SER A 202 35.65 17.65 7.63
N THR A 203 35.06 17.21 8.74
CA THR A 203 33.87 17.83 9.36
C THR A 203 34.20 18.81 10.49
N CYS A 204 35.47 19.22 10.63
CA CYS A 204 35.82 20.30 11.57
C CYS A 204 35.08 21.58 11.18
N ILE A 205 34.25 22.08 12.09
CA ILE A 205 33.34 23.20 11.86
C ILE A 205 33.41 24.16 13.06
N ILE A 206 33.46 25.46 12.77
CA ILE A 206 33.35 26.55 13.74
C ILE A 206 32.23 27.51 13.31
N ASN A 207 31.78 28.37 14.23
CA ASN A 207 30.82 29.41 13.89
C ASN A 207 31.45 30.43 12.93
N ALA A 208 30.69 30.84 11.90
CA ALA A 208 31.12 31.91 11.03
C ALA A 208 31.17 33.22 11.81
N SER A 209 32.29 33.95 11.71
CA SER A 209 32.40 35.26 12.32
C SER A 209 33.21 36.23 11.46
N PHE A 210 32.81 37.50 11.50
CA PHE A 210 33.60 38.59 10.96
C PHE A 210 34.62 39.03 12.01
N ILE A 211 35.88 39.23 11.60
CA ILE A 211 36.96 39.66 12.49
C ILE A 211 37.33 41.08 12.11
N GLU A 212 37.18 42.04 13.02
CA GLU A 212 37.57 43.41 12.73
C GLU A 212 39.08 43.52 12.49
N MET A 213 39.47 44.32 11.49
CA MET A 213 40.89 44.53 11.17
C MET A 213 41.61 45.09 12.41
N ASN A 214 42.69 44.45 12.82
CA ASN A 214 43.51 44.82 14.00
C ASN A 214 42.79 44.70 15.36
N SER A 215 41.69 43.94 15.46
CA SER A 215 40.97 43.68 16.70
C SER A 215 40.85 42.17 16.97
N THR A 216 40.64 41.81 18.23
CA THR A 216 40.23 40.45 18.64
C THR A 216 38.72 40.28 18.68
N GLN A 217 37.96 41.36 18.44
CA GLN A 217 36.52 41.35 18.43
C GLN A 217 36.00 40.60 17.20
N SER A 218 35.21 39.56 17.45
CA SER A 218 34.55 38.77 16.41
C SER A 218 33.04 38.89 16.53
N ILE A 219 32.37 39.06 15.40
CA ILE A 219 30.91 39.12 15.33
C ILE A 219 30.43 37.84 14.66
N THR A 220 29.77 36.99 15.43
CA THR A 220 29.26 35.70 14.95
C THR A 220 27.99 35.90 14.12
N ILE A 221 27.90 35.17 13.02
CA ILE A 221 26.73 35.18 12.12
C ILE A 221 25.89 33.95 12.43
N ASN A 222 24.62 34.17 12.75
CA ASN A 222 23.74 33.07 13.11
C ASN A 222 23.52 32.11 11.92
N GLY A 223 23.49 30.80 12.20
CA GLY A 223 23.29 29.74 11.22
C GLY A 223 24.49 29.43 10.31
N LEU A 224 25.35 30.41 9.99
CA LEU A 224 26.50 30.21 9.11
C LEU A 224 27.70 29.62 9.86
N LYS A 225 28.45 28.78 9.14
CA LYS A 225 29.61 28.05 9.67
C LYS A 225 30.84 28.23 8.79
N MET A 226 32.01 28.02 9.36
CA MET A 226 33.29 27.88 8.67
C MET A 226 33.91 26.53 9.02
N GLY A 227 34.88 26.07 8.24
CA GLY A 227 35.49 24.77 8.49
C GLY A 227 36.59 24.47 7.49
N CYS A 228 37.02 23.21 7.43
CA CYS A 228 38.11 22.79 6.54
C CYS A 228 37.87 23.18 5.09
N THR A 229 36.64 23.02 4.59
CA THR A 229 36.28 23.36 3.21
C THR A 229 35.02 24.22 3.19
N PRO A 230 34.93 25.22 2.29
CA PRO A 230 33.70 26.02 2.13
C PRO A 230 32.46 25.18 1.81
N SER A 231 32.63 24.09 1.06
CA SER A 231 31.53 23.17 0.76
C SER A 231 31.07 22.43 2.02
N GLY A 232 31.98 21.86 2.80
CA GLY A 232 31.65 21.18 4.06
C GLY A 232 31.00 22.12 5.08
N SER A 233 31.53 23.34 5.24
CA SER A 233 30.97 24.32 6.17
C SER A 233 29.62 24.86 5.73
N LEU A 234 29.39 25.10 4.43
CA LEU A 234 28.07 25.49 3.95
C LEU A 234 27.04 24.39 4.21
N LEU A 235 27.37 23.13 3.93
CA LEU A 235 26.46 22.00 4.15
C LEU A 235 26.04 21.85 5.62
N ALA A 236 26.95 22.18 6.54
CA ALA A 236 26.66 22.23 7.97
C ALA A 236 26.02 23.54 8.45
N SER A 237 26.00 24.58 7.60
CA SER A 237 25.32 25.84 7.89
C SER A 237 23.80 25.68 7.74
N THR A 238 23.06 26.59 8.34
CA THR A 238 21.62 26.80 8.11
C THR A 238 21.41 28.09 7.30
N LEU A 239 20.19 28.33 6.83
CA LEU A 239 19.85 29.55 6.10
C LEU A 239 19.26 30.65 7.01
N GLU A 240 19.34 30.51 8.35
CA GLU A 240 18.72 31.43 9.32
C GLU A 240 19.02 32.91 9.06
N CYS A 241 20.28 33.24 8.77
CA CYS A 241 20.67 34.61 8.46
C CYS A 241 19.90 35.21 7.25
N PHE A 242 19.52 34.38 6.27
CA PHE A 242 18.82 34.83 5.07
C PHE A 242 17.33 35.10 5.28
N TYR A 243 16.79 34.74 6.45
CA TYR A 243 15.42 35.11 6.86
C TYR A 243 15.39 36.38 7.71
N ASP A 244 16.54 36.89 8.17
CA ASP A 244 16.65 38.06 9.03
C ASP A 244 17.33 39.24 8.29
N GLN A 245 16.56 40.31 8.07
CA GLN A 245 17.07 41.54 7.44
C GLN A 245 18.28 42.12 8.19
N SER A 246 18.31 42.04 9.52
CA SER A 246 19.42 42.57 10.33
C SER A 246 20.71 41.81 10.05
N CYS A 247 20.60 40.49 9.84
CA CYS A 247 21.73 39.63 9.51
C CYS A 247 22.22 39.87 8.07
N ILE A 248 21.31 40.04 7.11
CA ILE A 248 21.67 40.42 5.72
C ILE A 248 22.39 41.78 5.71
N ASN A 249 21.89 42.77 6.45
CA ASN A 249 22.50 44.09 6.55
C ASN A 249 23.90 44.03 7.21
N LEU A 250 24.09 43.14 8.19
CA LEU A 250 25.40 42.89 8.78
C LEU A 250 26.39 42.37 7.73
N ILE A 251 25.99 41.43 6.89
CA ILE A 251 26.84 40.91 5.79
C ILE A 251 27.23 42.04 4.84
N GLN A 252 26.30 42.91 4.45
CA GLN A 252 26.59 44.04 3.55
C GLN A 252 27.59 45.02 4.17
N THR A 253 27.34 45.39 5.42
CA THR A 253 28.18 46.35 6.15
C THR A 253 29.60 45.82 6.27
N MET A 254 29.75 44.54 6.64
CA MET A 254 31.05 43.89 6.84
C MET A 254 31.80 43.65 5.52
N ALA A 255 31.07 43.46 4.43
CA ALA A 255 31.61 43.38 3.07
C ALA A 255 31.95 44.75 2.46
N GLY A 256 31.72 45.86 3.17
CA GLY A 256 31.98 47.21 2.65
C GLY A 256 31.05 47.61 1.51
N TYR A 257 29.87 47.00 1.41
CA TYR A 257 28.88 47.29 0.38
C TYR A 257 27.94 48.43 0.83
N ASN A 258 28.17 49.62 0.29
CA ASN A 258 27.34 50.81 0.53
C ASN A 258 26.38 51.06 -0.64
N THR A 259 25.23 50.39 -0.65
CA THR A 259 24.10 50.80 -1.48
C THR A 259 22.81 50.77 -0.67
N ASN A 260 21.81 51.54 -1.12
CA ASN A 260 20.48 51.57 -0.52
C ASN A 260 19.61 50.36 -0.90
N ILE A 261 20.16 49.38 -1.65
CA ILE A 261 19.42 48.20 -2.12
C ILE A 261 19.85 47.00 -1.29
N THR A 262 18.99 46.62 -0.34
CA THR A 262 19.12 45.43 0.49
C THR A 262 18.28 44.32 -0.13
N PRO A 263 18.84 43.11 -0.38
CA PRO A 263 18.06 41.99 -0.87
C PRO A 263 16.91 41.67 0.08
N ILE A 264 15.80 41.22 -0.48
CA ILE A 264 14.62 40.84 0.28
C ILE A 264 14.92 39.53 1.04
N PRO A 265 14.63 39.46 2.35
CA PRO A 265 14.83 38.25 3.13
C PRO A 265 13.89 37.14 2.65
N LEU A 266 14.30 35.90 2.90
CA LEU A 266 13.47 34.74 2.65
C LEU A 266 12.21 34.78 3.55
N ASN A 267 11.11 34.19 3.07
CA ASN A 267 9.85 34.12 3.79
C ASN A 267 9.56 32.68 4.23
N ILE A 268 9.60 32.45 5.55
CA ILE A 268 9.40 31.13 6.15
C ILE A 268 8.00 30.55 5.88
N ASN A 269 6.99 31.40 5.68
CA ASN A 269 5.61 30.94 5.46
C ASN A 269 5.43 30.21 4.12
N ASN A 270 6.38 30.37 3.19
CA ASN A 270 6.36 29.72 1.88
C ASN A 270 7.19 28.43 1.83
N SER A 271 7.82 28.04 2.94
CA SER A 271 8.74 26.90 3.02
C SER A 271 8.15 25.80 3.90
N ARG A 272 8.24 24.55 3.46
CA ARG A 272 7.99 23.38 4.32
C ARG A 272 9.17 23.07 5.24
N PHE A 273 10.33 23.65 4.96
CA PHE A 273 11.56 23.43 5.71
C PHE A 273 11.69 24.43 6.87
N LEU A 274 12.15 23.93 8.01
CA LEU A 274 12.44 24.77 9.17
C LEU A 274 13.64 25.68 8.88
N MET A 275 13.62 26.88 9.47
CA MET A 275 14.66 27.88 9.28
C MET A 275 16.05 27.41 9.74
N ASN A 276 16.08 26.63 10.84
CA ASN A 276 17.28 26.05 11.43
C ASN A 276 17.70 24.72 10.79
N MET A 277 17.08 24.33 9.68
CA MET A 277 17.48 23.16 8.92
C MET A 277 18.82 23.43 8.22
N THR A 278 19.72 22.46 8.26
CA THR A 278 21.01 22.57 7.58
C THR A 278 20.84 22.55 6.07
N VAL A 279 21.78 23.16 5.35
CA VAL A 279 21.81 23.11 3.88
C VAL A 279 21.92 21.67 3.38
N MET A 280 22.65 20.79 4.08
CA MET A 280 22.66 19.36 3.75
C MET A 280 21.26 18.74 3.77
N ASN A 281 20.44 19.07 4.77
CA ASN A 281 19.08 18.55 4.86
C ASN A 281 18.16 19.13 3.77
N LEU A 282 18.38 20.39 3.36
CA LEU A 282 17.67 20.95 2.19
C LEU A 282 18.04 20.21 0.89
N ILE A 283 19.33 19.87 0.72
CA ILE A 283 19.83 19.14 -0.45
C ILE A 283 19.36 17.69 -0.47
N ASN A 284 19.18 17.04 0.68
CA ASN A 284 18.61 15.69 0.75
C ASN A 284 17.23 15.61 0.09
N ASP A 285 16.54 16.75 -0.03
CA ASP A 285 15.27 16.90 -0.76
C ASP A 285 15.41 17.74 -2.04
N LEU A 286 16.64 17.99 -2.51
CA LEU A 286 16.97 18.79 -3.70
C LEU A 286 16.32 20.19 -3.69
N PHE A 287 16.16 20.79 -2.50
CA PHE A 287 15.46 22.04 -2.28
C PHE A 287 14.00 22.05 -2.78
N VAL A 288 13.36 20.89 -2.96
CA VAL A 288 11.98 20.84 -3.48
C VAL A 288 10.98 21.07 -2.34
N GLU A 289 10.20 22.14 -2.45
CA GLU A 289 9.08 22.44 -1.55
C GLU A 289 7.89 21.55 -1.85
N LYS A 290 7.51 21.43 -3.12
CA LYS A 290 6.32 20.70 -3.53
C LYS A 290 6.50 20.10 -4.92
N TRP A 291 5.99 18.88 -5.07
CA TRP A 291 5.79 18.24 -6.37
C TRP A 291 4.31 18.40 -6.74
N SER A 292 4.00 19.33 -7.64
CA SER A 292 2.63 19.52 -8.12
C SER A 292 2.41 18.64 -9.35
N ALA A 293 1.46 17.71 -9.28
CA ALA A 293 1.11 16.85 -10.41
C ALA A 293 -0.34 17.13 -10.84
N ILE A 294 -0.52 17.30 -12.15
CA ILE A 294 -1.83 17.42 -12.79
C ILE A 294 -2.05 16.11 -13.54
N LEU A 295 -3.13 15.41 -13.18
CA LEU A 295 -3.49 14.12 -13.74
C LEU A 295 -4.73 14.26 -14.61
N ASN A 296 -4.71 13.69 -15.82
CA ASN A 296 -5.86 13.71 -16.72
C ASN A 296 -6.33 12.28 -17.03
N TYR A 297 -7.23 11.77 -16.19
CA TYR A 297 -7.82 10.44 -16.38
C TYR A 297 -8.61 10.33 -17.71
N SER A 298 -9.21 11.42 -18.18
CA SER A 298 -9.93 11.42 -19.46
C SER A 298 -8.98 11.17 -20.62
N SER A 299 -7.82 11.84 -20.64
CA SER A 299 -6.76 11.59 -21.63
C SER A 299 -6.28 10.14 -21.57
N TYR A 300 -6.06 9.60 -20.37
CA TYR A 300 -5.69 8.19 -20.19
C TYR A 300 -6.77 7.23 -20.76
N PHE A 301 -8.04 7.46 -20.44
CA PHE A 301 -9.16 6.67 -20.95
C PHE A 301 -9.19 6.65 -22.48
N TYR A 302 -9.09 7.81 -23.12
CA TYR A 302 -9.09 7.90 -24.58
C TYR A 302 -7.83 7.32 -25.22
N LYS A 303 -6.68 7.35 -24.52
CA LYS A 303 -5.45 6.71 -25.00
C LYS A 303 -5.54 5.18 -24.92
N CYS A 304 -6.08 4.64 -23.82
CA CYS A 304 -6.37 3.20 -23.68
C CYS A 304 -7.41 2.75 -24.73
N SER A 305 -8.39 3.60 -25.05
CA SER A 305 -9.44 3.39 -26.06
C SER A 305 -10.03 1.98 -26.01
N PRO A 306 -10.78 1.62 -24.95
CA PRO A 306 -11.36 0.29 -24.81
C PRO A 306 -12.35 -0.01 -25.93
N MET A 307 -12.13 -1.08 -26.69
CA MET A 307 -13.03 -1.48 -27.79
C MET A 307 -14.26 -2.24 -27.29
N ILE A 308 -14.11 -2.95 -26.18
CA ILE A 308 -15.17 -3.72 -25.54
C ILE A 308 -14.99 -3.63 -24.04
N CYS A 309 -16.08 -3.51 -23.31
CA CYS A 309 -16.11 -3.74 -21.88
C CYS A 309 -17.14 -4.83 -21.58
N SER A 310 -16.84 -5.73 -20.68
CA SER A 310 -17.74 -6.81 -20.32
C SER A 310 -17.68 -7.12 -18.84
N TYR A 311 -18.79 -7.56 -18.28
CA TYR A 311 -18.81 -8.15 -16.95
C TYR A 311 -19.51 -9.50 -16.98
N THR A 312 -19.06 -10.39 -16.09
CA THR A 312 -19.61 -11.74 -15.94
C THR A 312 -20.53 -11.80 -14.74
N TYR A 313 -21.72 -12.36 -14.90
CA TYR A 313 -22.64 -12.57 -13.79
C TYR A 313 -23.20 -13.99 -13.83
N ILE A 314 -23.58 -14.49 -12.65
CA ILE A 314 -24.18 -15.81 -12.51
C ILE A 314 -25.68 -15.70 -12.80
N GLN A 315 -26.17 -16.46 -13.78
CA GLN A 315 -27.60 -16.48 -14.09
C GLN A 315 -28.37 -17.14 -12.93
N GLN A 316 -29.25 -16.37 -12.29
CA GLN A 316 -30.20 -16.92 -11.32
C GLN A 316 -31.20 -17.83 -12.04
N LEU A 317 -31.52 -18.98 -11.44
CA LEU A 317 -32.42 -19.97 -12.01
C LEU A 317 -33.81 -19.36 -12.27
N ASP A 318 -34.33 -19.54 -13.50
CA ASP A 318 -35.63 -19.01 -13.91
C ASP A 318 -36.77 -19.57 -13.04
N SER A 319 -37.71 -18.71 -12.65
CA SER A 319 -38.90 -19.08 -11.90
C SER A 319 -39.75 -20.12 -12.64
N PHE A 320 -39.79 -20.06 -13.98
CA PHE A 320 -40.53 -21.02 -14.79
C PHE A 320 -39.88 -22.41 -14.77
N TYR A 321 -38.55 -22.46 -14.71
CA TYR A 321 -37.79 -23.70 -14.59
C TYR A 321 -38.00 -24.34 -13.21
N THR A 322 -37.96 -23.55 -12.14
CA THR A 322 -38.25 -24.04 -10.77
C THR A 322 -39.63 -24.67 -10.70
N LEU A 323 -40.64 -24.05 -11.31
CA LEU A 323 -41.99 -24.59 -11.40
C LEU A 323 -42.03 -25.90 -12.19
N THR A 324 -41.38 -25.94 -13.36
CA THR A 324 -41.35 -27.13 -14.21
C THR A 324 -40.63 -28.30 -13.55
N TYR A 325 -39.55 -28.02 -12.80
CA TYR A 325 -38.82 -29.01 -12.03
C TYR A 325 -39.69 -29.59 -10.90
N LEU A 326 -40.38 -28.74 -10.12
CA LEU A 326 -41.30 -29.19 -9.07
C LEU A 326 -42.45 -30.03 -9.63
N LEU A 327 -43.02 -29.64 -10.78
CA LEU A 327 -44.06 -30.42 -11.47
C LEU A 327 -43.52 -31.77 -11.97
N GLY A 328 -42.31 -31.80 -12.52
CA GLY A 328 -41.64 -33.03 -12.94
C GLY A 328 -41.35 -33.98 -11.76
N LEU A 329 -40.93 -33.42 -10.62
CA LEU A 329 -40.68 -34.17 -9.39
C LEU A 329 -41.99 -34.75 -8.82
N TYR A 330 -43.07 -33.95 -8.80
CA TYR A 330 -44.40 -34.41 -8.40
C TYR A 330 -44.93 -35.53 -9.33
N GLY A 331 -44.76 -35.36 -10.65
CA GLY A 331 -45.16 -36.36 -11.64
C GLY A 331 -44.40 -37.67 -11.49
N GLY A 332 -43.07 -37.61 -11.38
CA GLY A 332 -42.21 -38.78 -11.17
C GLY A 332 -42.51 -39.49 -9.85
N LEU A 333 -42.68 -38.73 -8.76
CA LEU A 333 -43.02 -39.24 -7.45
C LEU A 333 -44.36 -40.00 -7.48
N THR A 334 -45.37 -39.47 -8.17
CA THR A 334 -46.68 -40.11 -8.29
C THR A 334 -46.61 -41.45 -9.04
N ILE A 335 -45.81 -41.53 -10.10
CA ILE A 335 -45.61 -42.76 -10.87
C ILE A 335 -44.91 -43.82 -10.02
N VAL A 336 -43.83 -43.44 -9.33
CA VAL A 336 -43.06 -44.34 -8.47
C VAL A 336 -43.92 -44.85 -7.31
N LEU A 337 -44.69 -43.97 -6.66
CA LEU A 337 -45.63 -44.36 -5.60
C LEU A 337 -46.72 -45.30 -6.10
N LYS A 338 -47.28 -45.09 -7.30
CA LYS A 338 -48.26 -46.03 -7.88
C LYS A 338 -47.68 -47.42 -8.16
N TRP A 339 -46.39 -47.51 -8.46
CA TRP A 339 -45.70 -48.79 -8.70
C TRP A 339 -45.28 -49.50 -7.41
N ILE A 340 -44.78 -48.74 -6.43
CA ILE A 340 -44.24 -49.29 -5.19
C ILE A 340 -45.35 -49.54 -4.16
N SER A 341 -46.38 -48.69 -4.09
CA SER A 341 -47.45 -48.82 -3.08
C SER A 341 -48.21 -50.16 -3.11
N PRO A 342 -48.56 -50.78 -4.26
CA PRO A 342 -49.23 -52.08 -4.25
C PRO A 342 -48.32 -53.19 -3.74
N LYS A 343 -47.01 -53.10 -4.04
CA LYS A 343 -46.01 -54.07 -3.58
C LYS A 343 -45.79 -53.96 -2.08
N ILE A 344 -45.71 -52.74 -1.54
CA ILE A 344 -45.63 -52.48 -0.10
C ILE A 344 -46.90 -52.99 0.60
N VAL A 345 -48.09 -52.64 0.10
CA VAL A 345 -49.37 -53.08 0.70
C VAL A 345 -49.49 -54.60 0.68
N TYR A 346 -49.12 -55.26 -0.43
CA TYR A 346 -49.08 -56.72 -0.51
C TYR A 346 -48.11 -57.32 0.51
N PHE A 347 -46.91 -56.75 0.66
CA PHE A 347 -45.92 -57.20 1.65
C PHE A 347 -46.42 -57.03 3.08
N ILE A 348 -47.00 -55.87 3.42
CA ILE A 348 -47.56 -55.58 4.74
C ILE A 348 -48.72 -56.54 5.04
N ASN A 349 -49.62 -56.77 4.08
CA ASN A 349 -50.75 -57.68 4.27
C ASN A 349 -50.27 -59.14 4.44
N LYS A 350 -49.23 -59.55 3.70
CA LYS A 350 -48.57 -60.86 3.86
C LYS A 350 -47.93 -61.02 5.25
N ILE A 351 -47.31 -59.98 5.78
CA ILE A 351 -46.76 -59.97 7.15
C ILE A 351 -47.88 -60.02 8.20
N TYR A 352 -48.97 -59.27 7.99
CA TYR A 352 -50.13 -59.27 8.89
C TYR A 352 -50.84 -60.63 8.93
N GLN A 353 -51.07 -61.24 7.77
CA GLN A 353 -51.63 -62.60 7.63
C GLN A 353 -50.75 -63.67 8.30
N ARG A 354 -49.42 -63.54 8.19
CA ARG A 354 -48.47 -64.43 8.88
C ARG A 354 -48.55 -64.28 10.40
N ARG A 355 -48.63 -63.05 10.92
CA ARG A 355 -48.80 -62.80 12.36
C ARG A 355 -50.15 -63.30 12.90
N LYS A 356 -51.22 -63.25 12.11
CA LYS A 356 -52.56 -63.76 12.50
C LYS A 356 -52.64 -65.30 12.53
N LYS A 357 -51.84 -66.00 11.71
CA LYS A 357 -51.77 -67.48 11.70
C LYS A 357 -51.00 -68.08 12.88
N THR A 358 -50.12 -67.33 13.55
CA THR A 358 -49.33 -67.85 14.68
C THR A 358 -50.06 -67.75 16.04
N THR A 359 -51.17 -67.03 16.13
CA THR A 359 -51.92 -66.83 17.39
C THR A 359 -53.12 -67.75 17.62
N ASN A 360 -53.49 -68.63 16.67
CA ASN A 360 -54.74 -69.41 16.73
C ASN A 360 -54.58 -70.96 16.69
N SER A 361 -53.46 -71.52 17.13
CA SER A 361 -53.38 -72.98 17.36
C SER A 361 -52.54 -73.35 18.56
N ILE A 362 -53.15 -73.33 19.75
CA ILE A 362 -52.68 -74.10 20.91
C ILE A 362 -53.88 -74.79 21.55
N LYS A 363 -53.82 -76.13 21.58
CA LYS A 363 -54.31 -77.14 22.57
C LYS A 363 -55.00 -78.34 21.89
N PRO A 364 -54.99 -79.54 22.50
CA PRO A 364 -53.90 -80.23 23.20
C PRO A 364 -53.79 -81.73 22.78
N ILE A 365 -52.80 -82.38 23.41
CA ILE A 365 -52.29 -83.77 23.31
C ILE A 365 -53.33 -84.88 23.55
N SER A 366 -53.17 -86.00 22.82
CA SER A 366 -53.44 -87.38 23.29
C SER A 366 -52.48 -88.41 22.65
N THR A 367 -51.58 -88.97 23.47
CA THR A 367 -51.19 -90.41 23.67
C THR A 367 -51.24 -91.40 22.48
N ILE A 368 -50.38 -92.40 22.27
CA ILE A 368 -49.24 -93.10 22.92
C ILE A 368 -48.63 -93.98 21.79
N GLU A 369 -47.35 -94.38 21.88
CA GLU A 369 -46.86 -95.79 21.79
C GLU A 369 -45.47 -95.92 21.12
N SER A 370 -44.59 -96.61 21.88
CA SER A 370 -43.45 -97.50 21.56
C SER A 370 -42.74 -97.39 20.20
N GLU A 371 -41.42 -97.55 20.10
CA GLU A 371 -40.65 -98.65 20.68
C GLU A 371 -39.13 -98.35 20.62
N THR A 372 -38.46 -98.83 21.67
CA THR A 372 -37.02 -98.93 21.92
C THR A 372 -36.28 -99.77 20.86
N ILE A 373 -34.96 -99.64 20.66
CA ILE A 373 -33.90 -100.49 21.26
C ILE A 373 -32.55 -99.99 20.68
N GLU A 374 -31.63 -99.44 21.48
CA GLU A 374 -30.49 -100.11 22.18
C GLU A 374 -29.27 -100.32 21.26
N ILE A 375 -27.99 -100.29 21.64
CA ILE A 375 -27.19 -100.32 22.89
C ILE A 375 -25.73 -100.01 22.39
N MET A 376 -24.80 -99.37 23.10
CA MET A 376 -23.91 -99.88 24.17
C MET A 376 -22.95 -98.73 24.52
N ASP A 377 -22.94 -98.20 25.76
CA ASP A 377 -22.03 -98.54 26.88
C ASP A 377 -20.71 -97.72 26.87
N THR A 378 -20.15 -97.20 27.95
CA THR A 378 -20.39 -97.35 29.40
C THR A 378 -19.55 -96.33 30.21
N ASN A 379 -20.01 -96.03 31.45
CA ASN A 379 -19.25 -95.81 32.70
C ASN A 379 -18.41 -94.52 32.89
N ASN A 380 -18.31 -93.86 34.06
CA ASN A 380 -18.93 -93.96 35.40
C ASN A 380 -18.49 -92.73 36.26
N ILE A 381 -19.31 -92.39 37.27
CA ILE A 381 -18.95 -91.90 38.65
C ILE A 381 -18.48 -90.44 38.92
N ASN A 382 -19.37 -89.75 39.67
CA ASN A 382 -19.23 -88.88 40.86
C ASN A 382 -18.24 -87.70 40.93
N ASN A 383 -18.77 -86.47 41.13
CA ASN A 383 -18.76 -85.72 42.42
C ASN A 383 -19.07 -84.21 42.22
N SER A 384 -19.79 -83.63 43.20
CA SER A 384 -20.16 -82.22 43.42
C SER A 384 -18.99 -81.22 43.50
N PRO A 385 -19.21 -79.90 43.76
CA PRO A 385 -20.07 -78.93 43.08
C PRO A 385 -19.31 -77.60 42.77
N ALA A 386 -20.01 -76.66 42.14
CA ALA A 386 -19.90 -75.19 42.27
C ALA A 386 -19.63 -74.37 40.99
N SER A 387 -20.57 -73.45 40.79
CA SER A 387 -20.44 -72.11 40.21
C SER A 387 -20.43 -71.90 38.69
N SER A 388 -21.37 -71.01 38.33
CA SER A 388 -21.31 -69.96 37.32
C SER A 388 -21.96 -70.18 35.95
N GLN A 389 -23.03 -69.39 35.78
CA GLN A 389 -23.33 -68.48 34.67
C GLN A 389 -24.15 -68.96 33.44
N SER A 390 -25.15 -68.09 33.19
CA SER A 390 -25.89 -67.84 31.95
C SER A 390 -26.94 -68.90 31.60
N LEU A 391 -28.11 -68.60 31.03
CA LEU A 391 -28.45 -67.56 30.08
C LEU A 391 -30.01 -67.50 29.96
N GLN A 392 -30.53 -66.29 29.74
CA GLN A 392 -31.70 -65.96 28.89
C GLN A 392 -33.15 -66.44 29.18
N THR A 393 -34.04 -65.51 28.78
CA THR A 393 -35.45 -65.63 28.32
C THR A 393 -36.54 -65.72 29.41
N VAL A 394 -37.38 -64.69 29.63
CA VAL A 394 -38.49 -64.08 28.86
C VAL A 394 -39.88 -64.55 29.34
N SER A 395 -40.57 -63.62 30.03
CA SER A 395 -42.03 -63.37 30.08
C SER A 395 -42.94 -64.43 30.75
N SER A 396 -44.05 -64.09 31.42
CA SER A 396 -45.04 -63.06 31.10
C SER A 396 -46.04 -62.85 32.24
N HIS A 397 -46.61 -61.66 32.33
CA HIS A 397 -48.01 -61.36 32.62
C HIS A 397 -48.18 -59.84 32.51
N SER A 398 -49.23 -59.24 31.95
CA SER A 398 -50.39 -59.72 31.22
C SER A 398 -51.17 -58.49 30.76
N LYS A 399 -51.73 -58.57 29.54
CA LYS A 399 -53.04 -58.02 29.12
C LYS A 399 -53.35 -56.53 29.34
N SER A 400 -53.48 -55.81 28.23
CA SER A 400 -54.78 -55.42 27.65
C SER A 400 -54.52 -54.55 26.41
N LEU A 401 -54.83 -55.02 25.19
CA LEU A 401 -56.10 -54.82 24.48
C LEU A 401 -56.53 -53.34 24.45
N PHE A 402 -56.25 -52.63 23.35
CA PHE A 402 -57.26 -51.82 22.66
C PHE A 402 -56.85 -51.49 21.20
N SER A 403 -57.73 -51.91 20.28
CA SER A 403 -58.16 -51.27 19.03
C SER A 403 -57.13 -50.83 17.97
N VAL A 404 -57.10 -51.64 16.91
CA VAL A 404 -56.79 -51.24 15.53
C VAL A 404 -57.95 -50.41 14.97
N SER A 405 -57.75 -49.10 14.80
CA SER A 405 -58.42 -48.24 13.81
C SER A 405 -57.90 -46.82 13.99
N SER A 406 -57.11 -46.30 13.03
CA SER A 406 -56.80 -44.86 12.81
C SER A 406 -55.35 -44.60 12.39
N HIS A 407 -54.82 -45.25 11.34
CA HIS A 407 -53.49 -44.88 10.81
C HIS A 407 -53.49 -44.46 9.33
N TYR A 408 -54.61 -44.57 8.60
CA TYR A 408 -54.66 -44.09 7.20
C TYR A 408 -54.70 -42.56 7.09
N TRP A 409 -55.36 -41.86 8.03
CA TRP A 409 -55.31 -40.40 8.09
C TRP A 409 -53.92 -39.88 8.46
N ILE A 410 -53.16 -40.60 9.29
CA ILE A 410 -51.82 -40.20 9.73
C ILE A 410 -50.83 -40.24 8.56
N PHE A 411 -50.88 -41.26 7.69
CA PHE A 411 -50.02 -41.29 6.49
C PHE A 411 -50.41 -40.24 5.45
N GLY A 412 -51.70 -39.92 5.30
CA GLY A 412 -52.16 -38.80 4.48
C GLY A 412 -51.71 -37.44 5.03
N LEU A 413 -51.77 -37.26 6.35
CA LEU A 413 -51.34 -36.05 7.03
C LEU A 413 -49.81 -35.88 6.95
N ILE A 414 -49.03 -36.95 7.11
CA ILE A 414 -47.57 -36.93 6.95
C ILE A 414 -47.19 -36.62 5.50
N GLY A 415 -47.89 -37.18 4.51
CA GLY A 415 -47.67 -36.85 3.11
C GLY A 415 -47.97 -35.37 2.80
N PHE A 416 -49.07 -34.85 3.34
CA PHE A 416 -49.45 -33.44 3.16
C PHE A 416 -48.48 -32.49 3.90
N ILE A 417 -48.02 -32.87 5.09
CA ILE A 417 -47.02 -32.13 5.87
C ILE A 417 -45.67 -32.14 5.15
N LEU A 418 -45.24 -33.25 4.57
CA LEU A 418 -43.98 -33.31 3.81
C LEU A 418 -44.03 -32.48 2.53
N VAL A 419 -45.18 -32.45 1.84
CA VAL A 419 -45.39 -31.57 0.67
C VAL A 419 -45.46 -30.10 1.09
N ALA A 420 -46.18 -29.79 2.18
CA ALA A 420 -46.25 -28.43 2.72
C ALA A 420 -44.88 -27.93 3.19
N ILE A 421 -44.10 -28.75 3.89
CA ILE A 421 -42.72 -28.45 4.30
C ILE A 421 -41.81 -28.30 3.07
N GLY A 422 -41.95 -29.18 2.07
CA GLY A 422 -41.19 -29.12 0.82
C GLY A 422 -41.50 -27.90 -0.05
N ILE A 423 -42.65 -27.25 0.12
CA ILE A 423 -43.02 -26.00 -0.56
C ILE A 423 -42.71 -24.78 0.31
N LEU A 424 -42.97 -24.85 1.62
CA LEU A 424 -42.77 -23.74 2.55
C LEU A 424 -41.29 -23.46 2.84
N ILE A 425 -40.43 -24.47 2.93
CA ILE A 425 -38.99 -24.25 3.20
C ILE A 425 -38.31 -23.48 2.04
N PRO A 426 -38.47 -23.87 0.76
CA PRO A 426 -37.92 -23.08 -0.35
C PRO A 426 -38.56 -21.68 -0.45
N PHE A 427 -39.86 -21.56 -0.16
CA PHE A 427 -40.55 -20.27 -0.20
C PHE A 427 -40.06 -19.30 0.90
N ILE A 428 -39.82 -19.81 2.11
CA ILE A 428 -39.22 -19.04 3.21
C ILE A 428 -37.76 -18.70 2.90
N TYR A 429 -36.99 -19.63 2.30
CA TYR A 429 -35.62 -19.37 1.87
C TYR A 429 -35.54 -18.27 0.81
N VAL A 430 -36.41 -18.33 -0.21
CA VAL A 430 -36.51 -17.28 -1.26
C VAL A 430 -36.95 -15.94 -0.67
N LEU A 431 -37.86 -15.92 0.31
CA LEU A 431 -38.27 -14.70 1.00
C LEU A 431 -37.19 -14.13 1.94
N GLN A 432 -36.37 -14.98 2.57
CA GLN A 432 -35.21 -14.56 3.37
C GLN A 432 -34.10 -13.98 2.49
N GLU A 433 -33.83 -14.57 1.33
CA GLU A 433 -32.87 -14.05 0.35
C GLU A 433 -33.30 -12.68 -0.18
N ARG A 434 -34.60 -12.52 -0.51
CA ARG A 434 -35.17 -11.23 -0.93
C ARG A 434 -35.13 -10.17 0.18
N ARG A 435 -35.34 -10.59 1.44
CA ARG A 435 -35.27 -9.69 2.60
C ARG A 435 -33.83 -9.27 2.87
N ASN A 436 -32.85 -10.17 2.77
CA ASN A 436 -31.42 -9.86 2.93
C ASN A 436 -30.91 -8.92 1.81
N HIS A 437 -31.42 -9.07 0.57
CA HIS A 437 -31.17 -8.10 -0.51
C HIS A 437 -31.85 -6.74 -0.29
N SER A 438 -33.01 -6.70 0.38
CA SER A 438 -33.69 -5.43 0.74
C SER A 438 -33.13 -4.74 1.98
N THR A 439 -32.45 -5.46 2.88
CA THR A 439 -31.77 -4.85 4.05
C THR A 439 -30.34 -4.38 3.75
N SER A 440 -29.76 -4.76 2.61
CA SER A 440 -28.52 -4.12 2.10
C SER A 440 -28.80 -2.87 1.26
N THR A 441 -30.08 -2.51 1.06
CA THR A 441 -30.53 -1.32 0.34
C THR A 441 -31.46 -0.48 1.21
N GLY A 442 -30.88 0.24 2.18
CA GLY A 442 -31.60 1.31 2.86
C GLY A 442 -30.91 1.84 4.11
N THR A 443 -30.09 2.88 3.97
CA THR A 443 -30.09 4.11 4.80
C THR A 443 -28.96 5.04 4.37
N ILE A 444 -29.21 5.90 3.38
CA ILE A 444 -28.57 7.23 3.34
C ILE A 444 -29.71 8.25 3.21
N SER A 445 -29.84 9.04 4.27
CA SER A 445 -30.80 10.11 4.42
C SER A 445 -30.58 11.19 3.36
N PHE A 446 -31.63 11.50 2.61
CA PHE A 446 -31.76 12.77 1.91
C PHE A 446 -31.98 13.87 2.96
N ASN A 447 -30.92 14.65 3.23
CA ASN A 447 -30.99 16.05 3.61
C ASN A 447 -29.71 16.72 3.07
N ASP A 448 -29.87 17.96 2.63
CA ASP A 448 -28.84 18.89 2.14
C ASP A 448 -28.59 18.91 0.62
N PHE A 449 -29.58 19.47 -0.09
CA PHE A 449 -29.33 20.37 -1.23
C PHE A 449 -29.91 21.75 -0.88
N HIS A 450 -29.06 22.64 -0.35
CA HIS A 450 -29.23 24.09 -0.43
C HIS A 450 -27.90 24.78 -0.08
N HIS A 451 -27.11 25.11 -1.09
CA HIS A 451 -26.57 26.46 -1.36
C HIS A 451 -25.30 26.40 -2.25
N SER A 452 -25.40 27.16 -3.36
CA SER A 452 -24.34 27.90 -4.10
C SER A 452 -23.04 27.20 -4.44
#